data_AF-A0A352JUA0-F1
#
_entry.id   AF-A0A352JUA0-F1
#
_cell.length_a   1.000
_cell.length_b   1.000
_cell.length_c   1.000
_cell.angle_alpha   90.00
_cell.angle_beta   90.00
_cell.angle_gamma   90.00
#
_symmetry.space_group_name_H-M   'P 1'
#
loop_
_entity.id
_entity.type
_entity.pdbx_description
1 polymer ?
#
loop_
_entity_poly.entity_id
_entity_poly.type
_entity_poly.pdbx_seq_one_letter_code
_entity_poly.pdbx_strand_id
1 'polypeptide(L)' 'IGEMYSMAGAFDSAMTWYDRTIKITPENPQVYIDIAYLHARRNDMVKAEFYLNEALKRDPNGPARELLRRLMASKTGR' A
#
# COMPACT_ATOMS: atom_id res chain seq x y z
N ILE A 1 15.20 -7.55 18.66
CA ILE A 1 15.97 -7.40 17.41
C ILE A 1 15.51 -8.36 16.29
N GLY A 2 15.05 -9.59 16.60
CA GLY A 2 14.56 -10.54 15.58
C GLY A 2 13.32 -10.11 14.79
N GLU A 3 12.33 -9.47 15.42
CA GLU A 3 11.06 -9.10 14.76
C GLU A 3 11.20 -7.99 13.70
N MET A 4 12.06 -7.00 13.98
CA MET A 4 12.33 -5.90 13.06
C MET A 4 13.08 -6.37 11.80
N TYR A 5 14.00 -7.32 11.96
CA TYR A 5 14.72 -7.93 10.83
C TYR A 5 13.78 -8.78 9.96
N SER A 6 12.86 -9.54 10.58
CA SER A 6 11.85 -10.31 9.86
C SER A 6 10.90 -9.43 9.05
N MET A 7 10.46 -8.29 9.61
CA MET A 7 9.62 -7.33 8.88
C MET A 7 10.37 -6.66 7.72
N ALA A 8 11.65 -6.34 7.89
CA ALA A 8 12.46 -5.75 6.83
C ALA A 8 12.69 -6.73 5.66
N GLY A 9 13.07 -7.98 5.94
CA GLY A 9 13.29 -8.99 4.90
C GLY A 9 12.00 -9.38 4.16
N ALA A 10 10.87 -9.46 4.88
CA ALA A 10 9.57 -9.71 4.27
C ALA A 10 9.10 -8.52 3.41
N PHE A 11 9.41 -7.30 3.83
CA PHE A 11 9.08 -6.10 3.06
C PHE A 11 9.83 -6.05 1.73
N ASP A 12 11.15 -6.27 1.73
CA ASP A 12 11.96 -6.26 0.51
C ASP A 12 11.51 -7.35 -0.48
N SER A 13 11.21 -8.54 0.05
CA SER A 13 10.66 -9.64 -0.73
C SER A 13 9.30 -9.29 -1.34
N ALA A 14 8.41 -8.68 -0.55
CA ALA A 14 7.10 -8.26 -1.02
C ALA A 14 7.18 -7.16 -2.09
N MET A 15 8.06 -6.17 -1.91
CA MET A 15 8.29 -5.12 -2.93
C MET A 15 8.81 -5.70 -4.24
N THR A 16 9.70 -6.69 -4.18
CA THR A 16 10.18 -7.41 -5.38
C THR A 16 9.04 -8.15 -6.09
N TRP A 17 8.14 -8.76 -5.33
CA TRP A 17 6.97 -9.42 -5.89
C TRP A 17 6.02 -8.42 -6.55
N TYR A 18 5.74 -7.30 -5.87
CA TYR A 18 4.88 -6.26 -6.42
C TYR A 18 5.46 -5.59 -7.66
N ASP A 19 6.77 -5.37 -7.76
CA ASP A 19 7.41 -4.86 -8.99
C ASP A 19 7.10 -5.76 -10.20
N ARG A 20 7.21 -7.08 -10.03
CA ARG A 20 6.84 -8.04 -11.07
C ARG A 20 5.34 -7.98 -11.38
N THR A 21 4.50 -7.92 -10.36
CA THR A 21 3.04 -7.89 -10.53
C THR A 21 2.58 -6.62 -11.25
N ILE A 22 3.18 -5.46 -10.93
CA ILE A 22 2.91 -4.20 -11.64
C ILE A 22 3.32 -4.30 -13.11
N LYS A 23 4.42 -4.99 -13.44
CA LYS A 23 4.84 -5.21 -14.83
C LYS A 23 3.87 -6.09 -15.61
N ILE A 24 3.24 -7.07 -14.95
CA ILE A 24 2.31 -8.02 -15.59
C ILE A 24 0.89 -7.44 -15.65
N THR A 25 0.46 -6.74 -14.60
CA THR A 25 -0.90 -6.22 -14.43
C THR A 25 -0.88 -4.78 -13.92
N PRO A 26 -0.38 -3.83 -14.74
CA PRO A 26 -0.22 -2.44 -14.31
C PRO A 26 -1.55 -1.73 -14.02
N GLU A 27 -2.64 -2.24 -14.60
CA GLU A 27 -4.00 -1.70 -14.47
C GLU A 27 -4.73 -2.25 -13.25
N ASN A 28 -4.21 -3.29 -12.59
CA ASN A 28 -4.89 -3.88 -11.44
C ASN A 28 -4.73 -2.99 -10.19
N PRO A 29 -5.81 -2.33 -9.70
CA PRO A 29 -5.73 -1.45 -8.53
C PRO A 29 -5.36 -2.21 -7.24
N GLN A 30 -5.64 -3.52 -7.18
CA GLN A 30 -5.41 -4.34 -5.98
C GLN A 30 -3.93 -4.37 -5.60
N VAL A 31 -3.03 -4.42 -6.59
CA VAL A 31 -1.58 -4.49 -6.37
C VAL A 31 -1.08 -3.24 -5.62
N TYR A 32 -1.60 -2.07 -5.99
CA TYR A 32 -1.28 -0.80 -5.36
C TYR A 32 -1.87 -0.71 -3.94
N ILE A 33 -3.07 -1.28 -3.72
CA ILE A 33 -3.66 -1.40 -2.38
C ILE A 33 -2.78 -2.27 -1.48
N ASP A 34 -2.31 -3.40 -1.97
CA ASP A 34 -1.50 -4.33 -1.19
C ASP A 34 -0.12 -3.72 -0.82
N ILE A 35 0.49 -2.96 -1.74
CA ILE A 35 1.68 -2.15 -1.47
C ILE A 35 1.39 -1.09 -0.41
N ALA A 36 0.25 -0.39 -0.52
CA ALA A 36 -0.12 0.63 0.45
C ALA A 36 -0.28 0.07 1.86
N TYR A 37 -0.92 -1.10 2.00
CA TYR A 37 -1.04 -1.81 3.28
C TYR A 37 0.31 -2.15 3.87
N LEU A 38 1.24 -2.63 3.04
CA LEU A 38 2.57 -2.97 3.47
C LEU A 38 3.33 -1.73 4.01
N HIS A 39 3.19 -0.58 3.34
CA HIS A 39 3.73 0.69 3.83
C HIS A 39 3.05 1.17 5.12
N ALA A 40 1.73 1.05 5.22
CA ALA A 40 0.99 1.40 6.44
C ALA A 40 1.45 0.54 7.64
N ARG A 41 1.72 -0.75 7.43
CA ARG A 41 2.28 -1.67 8.45
C ARG A 41 3.67 -1.25 8.92
N ARG A 42 4.45 -0.59 8.05
CA ARG A 42 5.76 0.00 8.39
C ARG A 42 5.67 1.40 8.98
N ASN A 43 4.46 1.88 9.28
CA ASN A 43 4.19 3.24 9.74
C ASN A 43 4.53 4.32 8.69
N ASP A 44 4.77 3.93 7.44
CA ASP A 44 5.04 4.83 6.32
C ASP A 44 3.72 5.26 5.67
N MET A 45 2.96 6.08 6.40
CA MET A 45 1.64 6.54 5.97
C MET A 45 1.70 7.38 4.69
N VAL A 46 2.83 8.06 4.43
CA VAL A 46 3.03 8.89 3.23
C VAL A 46 3.03 8.00 1.99
N LYS A 47 3.81 6.92 1.99
CA LYS A 47 3.80 5.98 0.86
C LYS A 47 2.49 5.21 0.76
N ALA A 48 1.89 4.84 1.89
CA ALA A 48 0.57 4.20 1.88
C ALA A 48 -0.48 5.06 1.18
N GLU A 49 -0.53 6.35 1.50
CA GLU A 49 -1.43 7.33 0.86
C GLU A 49 -1.14 7.47 -0.64
N PHE A 50 0.14 7.55 -1.03
CA PHE A 50 0.55 7.62 -2.42
C PHE A 50 0.03 6.42 -3.25
N TYR A 51 0.26 5.20 -2.76
CA TYR A 51 -0.16 3.99 -3.49
C TYR A 51 -1.68 3.80 -3.49
N LEU A 52 -2.39 4.21 -2.44
CA LEU A 52 -3.86 4.25 -2.46
C LEU A 52 -4.40 5.24 -3.50
N ASN A 53 -3.75 6.39 -3.68
CA ASN A 53 -4.10 7.32 -4.75
C ASN A 53 -3.84 6.72 -6.14
N GLU A 54 -2.72 6.01 -6.32
CA GLU A 54 -2.45 5.29 -7.57
C GLU A 54 -3.49 4.19 -7.85
N ALA A 55 -3.91 3.46 -6.82
CA ALA A 55 -5.02 2.50 -6.92
C ALA A 55 -6.33 3.20 -7.33
N LEU A 56 -6.63 4.34 -6.71
CA LEU A 56 -7.85 5.12 -6.97
C LEU A 56 -7.89 5.72 -8.39
N LYS A 57 -6.74 6.09 -8.95
CA LYS A 57 -6.66 6.55 -10.35
C LYS A 57 -7.05 5.46 -11.35
N ARG A 58 -6.77 4.20 -11.02
CA ARG A 58 -7.07 3.03 -11.87
C ARG A 58 -8.49 2.54 -11.65
N ASP A 59 -8.93 2.51 -10.40
CA ASP A 59 -10.31 2.18 -10.05
C ASP A 59 -10.89 3.20 -9.04
N PRO A 60 -11.53 4.28 -9.55
CA PRO A 60 -12.09 5.34 -8.73
C PRO A 60 -13.26 4.90 -7.83
N ASN A 61 -13.92 3.80 -8.21
CA ASN A 61 -15.04 3.22 -7.45
C ASN A 61 -14.60 2.01 -6.62
N GLY A 62 -13.30 1.76 -6.56
CA GLY A 62 -12.72 0.62 -5.89
C GLY A 62 -12.56 0.75 -4.38
N PRO A 63 -12.11 -0.34 -3.72
CA PRO A 63 -11.85 -0.35 -2.29
C PRO A 63 -10.79 0.67 -1.85
N ALA A 64 -9.90 1.10 -2.76
CA ALA A 64 -8.89 2.14 -2.51
C ALA A 64 -9.50 3.42 -1.95
N ARG A 65 -10.72 3.80 -2.39
CA ARG A 65 -11.41 5.01 -1.94
C ARG A 65 -11.73 4.97 -0.46
N GLU A 66 -12.29 3.86 0.01
CA GLU A 66 -12.64 3.69 1.44
C GLU A 66 -11.36 3.58 2.29
N LEU A 67 -10.34 2.87 1.79
CA LEU A 67 -9.06 2.75 2.50
C LEU A 67 -8.37 4.10 2.67
N LEU A 68 -8.38 4.95 1.64
CA LEU A 68 -7.83 6.29 1.71
C LEU A 68 -8.61 7.16 2.71
N ARG A 69 -9.95 7.09 2.72
CA ARG A 69 -10.77 7.80 3.71
C ARG A 69 -10.46 7.36 5.13
N ARG A 70 -10.35 6.05 5.38
CA ARG A 70 -9.98 5.50 6.69
C ARG A 70 -8.59 5.96 7.14
N LEU A 71 -7.62 5.95 6.23
CA LEU A 71 -6.25 6.42 6.50
C LEU A 71 -6.22 7.91 6.87
N MET A 72 -6.95 8.74 6.13
CA MET A 72 -7.09 10.18 6.40
C MET A 72 -7.83 10.45 7.72
N ALA A 73 -8.92 9.72 8.00
CA ALA A 73 -9.66 9.85 9.26
C ALA A 73 -8.79 9.52 10.47
N SER A 74 -7.90 8.52 10.37
CA SER A 74 -6.93 8.19 11.41
C SER A 74 -5.88 9.29 11.65
N LYS A 75 -5.62 10.15 10.65
CA LYS A 75 -4.65 11.24 10.74
C LYS A 75 -5.25 12.51 11.35
N THR A 76 -6.52 12.77 11.07
CA THR A 76 -7.25 13.97 11.53
C THR A 76 -7.90 13.80 12.91
N GLY A 77 -8.05 12.57 13.41
CA GLY A 77 -8.66 12.27 14.70
C GLY A 77 -7.75 12.46 15.92
N ARG A 78 -6.74 13.33 15.86
CA ARG A 78 -5.76 13.58 16.94
C ARG A 78 -5.72 15.05 17.32
#